data_AF-A0AAN0M9V3-F1
#
_entry.id   AF-A0AAN0M9V3-F1
#
_cell.length_a   1.000
_cell.length_b   1.000
_cell.length_c   1.000
_cell.angle_alpha   90.00
_cell.angle_beta   90.00
_cell.angle_gamma   90.00
#
_symmetry.space_group_name_H-M   'P 1'
#
loop_
_entity.id
_entity.type
_entity.pdbx_description
1 polymer ?
#
loop_
_entity_poly.entity_id
_entity_poly.type
_entity_poly.pdbx_seq_one_letter_code
_entity_poly.pdbx_strand_id
1 'polypeptide(L)'
;MLDVVEPIVMSENKTTECPACTSVFMPKRTNQRYCSRGCQSHASRGNRNIENRQRSWQHYERADRLKEMLYSTPPQERLGMMKHILEFIPHDAGLRNILTDPELHMQPPKRDSRMNIAKAANAYTQKFFGLSIKRYIKAVRAGEVPEGIPLRP
;
A
#
# COMPACT_ATOMS: atom_id res chain seq x y z
N MET A 1 62.46 -51.06 7.62
CA MET A 1 61.48 -50.07 8.11
C MET A 1 61.29 -49.08 6.97
N LEU A 2 60.17 -49.19 6.24
CA LEU A 2 59.83 -48.31 5.13
C LEU A 2 58.76 -47.35 5.65
N ASP A 3 59.09 -46.07 5.70
CA ASP A 3 58.19 -45.01 6.14
C ASP A 3 57.05 -44.85 5.13
N VAL A 4 55.84 -45.18 5.58
CA VAL A 4 54.59 -44.95 4.86
C VAL A 4 54.26 -43.48 5.01
N VAL A 5 54.51 -42.69 3.96
CA VAL A 5 54.07 -41.29 3.88
C VAL A 5 52.64 -41.29 3.37
N GLU A 6 51.67 -41.05 4.26
CA GLU A 6 50.27 -40.87 3.90
C GLU A 6 50.08 -39.58 3.08
N PRO A 7 49.35 -39.62 1.94
CA PRO A 7 49.09 -38.42 1.15
C PRO A 7 48.08 -37.51 1.86
N ILE A 8 48.48 -36.26 2.07
CA ILE A 8 47.60 -35.17 2.52
C ILE A 8 46.55 -34.93 1.44
N VAL A 9 45.32 -35.39 1.67
CA VAL A 9 44.18 -35.12 0.80
C VAL A 9 43.87 -33.62 0.85
N MET A 10 44.29 -32.88 -0.16
CA MET A 10 43.93 -31.47 -0.31
C MET A 10 42.43 -31.37 -0.60
N SER A 11 41.71 -30.75 0.34
CA SER A 11 40.27 -30.49 0.26
C SER A 11 39.91 -29.81 -1.06
N GLU A 12 39.13 -30.49 -1.90
CA GLU A 12 38.56 -29.91 -3.11
C GLU A 12 37.78 -28.65 -2.77
N ASN A 13 38.20 -27.54 -3.34
CA ASN A 13 37.52 -26.26 -3.22
C ASN A 13 36.20 -26.29 -4.02
N LYS A 14 35.13 -26.80 -3.41
CA LYS A 14 33.79 -26.82 -4.01
C LYS A 14 33.28 -25.38 -4.18
N THR A 15 33.30 -24.90 -5.42
CA THR A 15 32.61 -23.67 -5.80
C THR A 15 31.11 -23.91 -5.85
N THR A 16 30.32 -22.89 -5.55
CA THR A 16 28.86 -22.94 -5.60
C THR A 16 28.30 -21.69 -6.27
N GLU A 17 27.13 -21.78 -6.89
CA GLU A 17 26.48 -20.67 -7.55
C GLU A 17 25.58 -19.89 -6.58
N CYS A 18 25.69 -18.56 -6.59
CA CYS A 18 24.82 -17.72 -5.79
C CYS A 18 23.41 -17.66 -6.40
N PRO A 19 22.35 -18.05 -5.70
CA PRO A 19 20.99 -18.02 -6.24
C PRO A 19 20.44 -16.59 -6.47
N ALA A 20 21.12 -15.56 -5.94
CA ALA A 20 20.68 -14.17 -6.09
C ALA A 20 21.28 -13.44 -7.30
N CYS A 21 22.53 -13.75 -7.66
CA CYS A 21 23.27 -13.02 -8.69
C CYS A 21 24.01 -13.93 -9.66
N THR A 22 23.75 -15.24 -9.60
CA THR A 22 24.29 -16.33 -10.44
C THR A 22 25.82 -16.40 -10.55
N SER A 23 26.55 -15.62 -9.75
CA SER A 23 28.00 -15.67 -9.68
C SER A 23 28.46 -16.93 -8.97
N VAL A 24 29.42 -17.64 -9.56
CA VAL A 24 30.16 -18.72 -8.91
C VAL A 24 31.03 -18.12 -7.80
N PHE A 25 30.98 -18.68 -6.59
CA PHE A 25 31.81 -18.24 -5.47
C PHE A 25 32.32 -19.41 -4.64
N MET A 26 33.40 -19.17 -3.89
CA MET A 26 33.94 -20.13 -2.93
C MET A 26 33.32 -19.88 -1.55
N PRO A 27 32.54 -20.82 -1.01
CA PRO A 27 31.90 -20.65 0.28
C PRO A 27 32.94 -20.70 1.41
N LYS A 28 32.91 -19.73 2.33
CA LYS A 28 33.78 -19.70 3.52
C LYS A 28 33.26 -20.61 4.64
N ARG A 29 32.01 -21.05 4.55
CA ARG A 29 31.33 -21.93 5.51
C ARG A 29 30.53 -22.96 4.72
N THR A 30 30.42 -24.18 5.24
CA THR A 30 29.70 -25.30 4.60
C THR A 30 28.23 -25.01 4.30
N ASN A 31 27.59 -24.10 5.04
CA ASN A 31 26.20 -23.69 4.83
C ASN A 31 26.02 -22.36 4.08
N GLN A 32 27.10 -21.77 3.55
CA GLN A 32 27.02 -20.48 2.87
C GLN A 32 26.38 -20.63 1.48
N ARG A 33 25.13 -20.17 1.35
CA ARG A 33 24.36 -20.21 0.09
C ARG A 33 24.53 -18.98 -0.81
N TYR A 34 25.00 -17.86 -0.27
CA TYR A 34 25.11 -16.59 -0.99
C TYR A 34 26.55 -16.11 -1.03
N CYS A 35 26.96 -15.51 -2.16
CA CYS A 35 28.32 -14.99 -2.33
C CYS A 35 28.63 -13.83 -1.36
N SER A 36 27.61 -13.10 -0.91
CA SER A 36 27.74 -11.95 -0.02
C SER A 36 26.51 -11.78 0.88
N ARG A 37 26.69 -11.02 1.98
CA ARG A 37 25.58 -10.61 2.86
C ARG A 37 24.55 -9.73 2.13
N GLY A 38 24.99 -8.98 1.11
CA GLY A 38 24.10 -8.19 0.24
C GLY A 38 23.17 -9.09 -0.56
N CYS A 39 23.71 -10.12 -1.23
CA CYS A 39 22.93 -11.12 -1.95
C CYS A 39 21.95 -11.88 -1.06
N GLN A 40 22.41 -12.28 0.14
CA GLN A 40 21.53 -12.88 1.14
C GLN A 40 20.38 -11.94 1.54
N SER A 41 20.70 -10.66 1.81
CA SER A 41 19.68 -9.69 2.22
C SER A 41 18.68 -9.41 1.11
N HIS A 42 19.13 -9.22 -0.13
CA HIS A 42 18.23 -8.98 -1.27
C HIS A 42 17.33 -10.19 -1.57
N ALA A 43 17.88 -11.40 -1.55
CA ALA A 43 17.08 -12.61 -1.72
C ALA A 43 16.03 -12.78 -0.60
N SER A 44 16.41 -12.47 0.66
CA SER A 44 15.48 -12.56 1.80
C SER A 44 14.39 -11.48 1.82
N ARG A 45 14.57 -10.36 1.09
CA ARG A 45 13.64 -9.22 1.10
C ARG A 45 12.46 -9.37 0.15
N GLY A 46 12.41 -10.43 -0.66
CA GLY A 46 11.33 -10.67 -1.63
C GLY A 46 11.28 -9.62 -2.76
N ASN A 47 10.29 -9.74 -3.64
CA ASN A 47 10.08 -8.79 -4.73
C ASN A 47 9.14 -7.66 -4.30
N ARG A 48 9.69 -6.69 -3.56
CA ARG A 48 8.97 -5.50 -3.07
C ARG A 48 8.24 -4.73 -4.17
N ASN A 49 8.74 -4.78 -5.40
CA ASN A 49 8.09 -4.11 -6.52
C ASN A 49 6.72 -4.73 -6.84
N ILE A 50 6.65 -6.07 -6.85
CA ILE A 50 5.38 -6.80 -7.06
C ILE A 50 4.43 -6.53 -5.89
N GLU A 51 4.91 -6.60 -4.65
CA GLU A 51 4.08 -6.33 -3.46
C GLU A 51 3.53 -4.89 -3.45
N ASN A 52 4.38 -3.91 -3.76
CA ASN A 52 3.95 -2.52 -3.85
C ASN A 52 2.95 -2.31 -4.99
N ARG A 53 3.19 -2.91 -6.16
CA ARG A 53 2.26 -2.85 -7.30
C ARG A 53 0.90 -3.46 -6.93
N GLN A 54 0.90 -4.59 -6.24
CA GLN A 54 -0.32 -5.24 -5.77
C GLN A 54 -1.07 -4.36 -4.76
N ARG A 55 -0.35 -3.76 -3.80
CA ARG A 55 -0.94 -2.84 -2.82
C ARG A 55 -1.54 -1.60 -3.48
N SER A 56 -0.81 -0.98 -4.41
CA SER A 56 -1.31 0.16 -5.18
C SER A 56 -2.54 -0.23 -6.01
N TRP A 57 -2.51 -1.38 -6.66
CA TRP A 57 -3.66 -1.89 -7.43
C TRP A 57 -4.90 -2.05 -6.55
N GLN A 58 -4.77 -2.73 -5.40
CA GLN A 58 -5.88 -2.89 -4.44
C GLN A 58 -6.41 -1.55 -3.93
N HIS A 59 -5.53 -0.58 -3.69
CA HIS A 59 -5.90 0.75 -3.23
C HIS A 59 -6.78 1.50 -4.26
N TYR A 60 -6.35 1.55 -5.52
CA TYR A 60 -7.11 2.24 -6.57
C TYR A 60 -8.35 1.46 -7.03
N GLU A 61 -8.29 0.13 -7.05
CA GLU A 61 -9.45 -0.73 -7.36
C GLU A 61 -10.55 -0.55 -6.30
N ARG A 62 -10.18 -0.48 -5.03
CA ARG A 62 -11.12 -0.15 -3.95
C ARG A 62 -11.68 1.27 -4.07
N ALA A 63 -10.84 2.25 -4.42
CA ALA A 63 -11.30 3.62 -4.64
C ALA A 63 -12.32 3.72 -5.78
N ASP A 64 -12.12 2.96 -6.86
CA ASP A 64 -13.04 2.91 -7.99
C ASP A 64 -14.36 2.22 -7.61
N ARG A 65 -14.33 1.12 -6.84
CA ARG A 65 -15.55 0.49 -6.32
C ARG A 65 -16.39 1.42 -5.44
N LEU A 66 -15.76 2.20 -4.57
CA LEU A 66 -16.47 3.20 -3.75
C LEU A 66 -17.10 4.30 -4.61
N LYS A 67 -16.39 4.73 -5.65
CA LYS A 67 -16.89 5.70 -6.63
C LYS A 67 -18.09 5.12 -7.39
N GLU A 68 -18.01 3.89 -7.89
CA GLU A 68 -19.12 3.23 -8.56
C GLU A 68 -20.33 3.10 -7.64
N MET A 69 -20.14 2.63 -6.40
CA MET A 69 -21.19 2.56 -5.39
C MET A 69 -21.91 3.90 -5.19
N LEU A 70 -21.15 4.99 -5.09
CA LEU A 70 -21.70 6.34 -4.92
C LEU A 70 -22.52 6.80 -6.14
N TYR A 71 -22.03 6.55 -7.35
CA TYR A 71 -22.67 7.07 -8.57
C TYR A 71 -23.75 6.14 -9.15
N SER A 72 -23.76 4.86 -8.76
CA SER A 72 -24.89 3.96 -9.00
C SER A 72 -26.10 4.32 -8.13
N THR A 73 -25.88 4.93 -6.96
CA THR A 73 -26.96 5.45 -6.12
C THR A 73 -27.73 6.58 -6.83
N PRO A 74 -29.07 6.60 -6.73
CA PRO A 74 -29.89 7.70 -7.26
C PRO A 74 -29.42 9.07 -6.73
N PRO A 75 -29.43 10.14 -7.54
CA PRO A 75 -28.88 11.45 -7.16
C PRO A 75 -29.34 11.98 -5.81
N GLN A 76 -30.63 11.82 -5.48
CA GLN A 76 -31.25 12.23 -4.22
C GLN A 76 -30.70 11.50 -2.98
N GLU A 77 -30.19 10.28 -3.14
CA GLU A 77 -29.69 9.44 -2.06
C GLU A 77 -28.17 9.47 -1.91
N ARG A 78 -27.44 10.06 -2.87
CA ARG A 78 -25.97 10.09 -2.87
C ARG A 78 -25.38 10.76 -1.63
N LEU A 79 -26.06 11.75 -1.07
CA LEU A 79 -25.64 12.41 0.17
C LEU A 79 -25.70 11.43 1.35
N GLY A 80 -26.77 10.64 1.46
CA GLY A 80 -26.89 9.58 2.46
C GLY A 80 -25.84 8.49 2.27
N MET A 81 -25.58 8.08 1.03
CA MET A 81 -24.53 7.11 0.71
C MET A 81 -23.13 7.63 1.11
N MET A 82 -22.82 8.89 0.81
CA MET A 82 -21.56 9.50 1.23
C MET A 82 -21.44 9.55 2.76
N LYS A 83 -22.50 9.94 3.47
CA LYS A 83 -22.53 9.90 4.93
C LYS A 83 -22.21 8.49 5.46
N HIS A 84 -22.88 7.48 4.93
CA HIS A 84 -22.67 6.08 5.29
C HIS A 84 -21.23 5.62 5.05
N ILE A 85 -20.60 6.02 3.93
CA ILE A 85 -19.17 5.75 3.69
C ILE A 85 -18.30 6.39 4.79
N LEU A 86 -18.58 7.65 5.16
CA LEU A 86 -17.79 8.36 6.18
C LEU A 86 -17.96 7.76 7.59
N GLU A 87 -19.05 7.06 7.89
CA GLU A 87 -19.25 6.36 9.17
C GLU A 87 -18.20 5.26 9.42
N PHE A 88 -17.58 4.70 8.37
CA PHE A 88 -16.51 3.71 8.49
C PHE A 88 -15.13 4.30 8.76
N ILE A 89 -14.97 5.64 8.75
CA ILE A 89 -13.68 6.31 8.99
C ILE A 89 -12.98 5.87 10.30
N PRO A 90 -13.66 5.70 11.45
CA PRO A 90 -12.99 5.27 12.68
C PRO A 90 -12.34 3.88 12.54
N HIS A 91 -12.99 2.98 11.83
CA HIS A 91 -12.64 1.56 11.79
C HIS A 91 -11.76 1.17 10.60
N ASP A 92 -11.81 1.95 9.50
CA ASP A 92 -11.19 1.55 8.24
C ASP A 92 -9.98 2.41 7.86
N ALA A 93 -8.78 1.87 8.09
CA ALA A 93 -7.54 2.53 7.69
C ALA A 93 -7.37 2.65 6.17
N GLY A 94 -7.83 1.66 5.41
CA GLY A 94 -7.73 1.68 3.94
C GLY A 94 -8.61 2.78 3.34
N LEU A 95 -9.82 2.95 3.87
CA LEU A 95 -10.71 4.05 3.48
C LEU A 95 -10.04 5.40 3.76
N ARG A 96 -9.49 5.61 4.96
CA ARG A 96 -8.79 6.86 5.29
C ARG A 96 -7.65 7.15 4.33
N ASN A 97 -6.86 6.14 3.98
CA ASN A 97 -5.77 6.29 3.01
C ASN A 97 -6.29 6.71 1.64
N ILE A 98 -7.37 6.10 1.16
CA ILE A 98 -8.02 6.47 -0.11
C ILE A 98 -8.54 7.91 -0.07
N LEU A 99 -9.29 8.28 0.97
CA LEU A 99 -9.91 9.61 1.05
C LEU A 99 -8.89 10.75 1.18
N THR A 100 -7.68 10.45 1.65
CA THR A 100 -6.60 11.43 1.84
C THR A 100 -5.50 11.36 0.79
N ASP A 101 -5.62 10.47 -0.19
CA ASP A 101 -4.65 10.23 -1.25
C ASP A 101 -4.43 11.48 -2.12
N PRO A 102 -3.21 12.06 -2.13
CA PRO A 102 -2.88 13.23 -2.95
C PRO A 102 -3.13 13.02 -4.44
N GLU A 103 -2.85 11.83 -4.98
CA GLU A 103 -2.99 11.56 -6.41
C GLU A 103 -4.46 11.66 -6.82
N LEU A 104 -5.37 11.08 -6.03
CA LEU A 104 -6.81 11.19 -6.27
C LEU A 104 -7.27 12.66 -6.21
N HIS A 105 -6.73 13.48 -5.33
CA HIS A 105 -7.07 14.91 -5.27
C HIS A 105 -6.53 15.72 -6.46
N MET A 106 -5.41 15.30 -7.05
CA MET A 106 -4.80 15.97 -8.20
C MET A 106 -5.36 15.53 -9.56
N GLN A 107 -6.03 14.37 -9.64
CA GLN A 107 -6.59 13.87 -10.90
C GLN A 107 -7.53 14.88 -11.57
N PRO A 108 -7.43 15.12 -12.89
CA PRO A 108 -8.34 16.01 -13.59
C PRO A 108 -9.79 15.47 -13.54
N PRO A 109 -10.80 16.35 -13.66
CA PRO A 109 -12.19 15.91 -13.77
C PRO A 109 -12.35 14.99 -14.99
N LYS A 110 -13.15 13.93 -14.84
CA LYS A 110 -13.49 13.02 -15.95
C LYS A 110 -14.44 13.72 -16.93
N ARG A 111 -14.50 13.21 -18.16
CA ARG A 111 -15.41 13.71 -19.23
C ARG A 111 -16.86 13.81 -18.77
N ASP A 112 -17.30 12.86 -17.93
CA ASP A 112 -18.67 12.82 -17.40
C ASP A 112 -18.91 13.78 -16.22
N SER A 113 -17.96 14.67 -15.90
CA SER A 113 -17.98 15.59 -14.76
C SER A 113 -18.11 14.92 -13.38
N ARG A 114 -18.09 13.59 -13.30
CA ARG A 114 -18.10 12.83 -12.05
C ARG A 114 -16.76 12.94 -11.34
N MET A 115 -16.81 13.17 -10.04
CA MET A 115 -15.62 13.21 -9.19
C MET A 115 -15.17 11.79 -8.83
N ASN A 116 -13.90 11.60 -8.47
CA ASN A 116 -13.51 10.39 -7.76
C ASN A 116 -13.97 10.46 -6.29
N ILE A 117 -13.88 9.33 -5.59
CA ILE A 117 -14.38 9.22 -4.21
C ILE A 117 -13.71 10.22 -3.25
N ALA A 118 -12.41 10.45 -3.38
CA ALA A 118 -11.68 11.35 -2.49
C ALA A 118 -12.15 12.81 -2.66
N LYS A 119 -12.33 13.26 -3.91
CA LYS A 119 -12.87 14.59 -4.22
C LYS A 119 -14.32 14.74 -3.78
N ALA A 120 -15.14 13.73 -4.03
CA ALA A 120 -16.54 13.73 -3.60
C ALA A 120 -16.67 13.82 -2.07
N ALA A 121 -15.85 13.05 -1.33
CA ALA A 121 -15.81 13.11 0.12
C ALA A 121 -15.33 14.47 0.64
N ASN A 122 -14.29 15.06 0.03
CA ASN A 122 -13.83 16.39 0.42
C ASN A 122 -14.87 17.48 0.15
N ALA A 123 -15.54 17.44 -1.00
CA ALA A 123 -16.63 18.36 -1.31
C ALA A 123 -17.80 18.21 -0.31
N TYR A 124 -18.14 16.97 0.04
CA TYR A 124 -19.14 16.69 1.06
C TYR A 124 -18.74 17.27 2.42
N THR A 125 -17.54 16.96 2.93
CA THR A 125 -17.13 17.45 4.25
C THR A 125 -17.00 18.96 4.30
N GLN A 126 -16.58 19.60 3.21
CA GLN A 126 -16.54 21.05 3.12
C GLN A 126 -17.94 21.66 3.15
N LYS A 127 -18.88 21.06 2.42
CA LYS A 127 -20.27 21.55 2.35
C LYS A 127 -21.00 21.44 3.69
N PHE A 128 -20.87 20.30 4.37
CA PHE A 128 -21.68 20.01 5.57
C PHE A 128 -20.97 20.31 6.89
N PHE A 129 -19.64 20.37 6.94
CA PHE A 129 -18.89 20.61 8.17
C PHE A 129 -17.91 21.79 8.07
N GLY A 130 -17.75 22.40 6.89
CA GLY A 130 -16.75 23.45 6.69
C GLY A 130 -15.30 22.96 6.81
N LEU A 131 -15.08 21.63 6.77
CA LEU A 131 -13.77 21.01 6.96
C LEU A 131 -13.29 20.30 5.69
N SER A 132 -11.98 20.37 5.44
CA SER A 132 -11.37 19.44 4.49
C SER A 132 -11.45 18.01 5.00
N ILE A 133 -11.46 17.04 4.09
CA ILE A 133 -11.56 15.62 4.45
C ILE A 133 -10.46 15.17 5.43
N LYS A 134 -9.25 15.73 5.29
CA LYS A 134 -8.13 15.48 6.21
C LYS A 134 -8.42 15.99 7.62
N ARG A 135 -8.97 17.19 7.77
CA ARG A 135 -9.35 17.76 9.08
C ARG A 135 -10.52 17.00 9.70
N TYR A 136 -11.52 16.66 8.89
CA TYR A 136 -12.66 15.85 9.30
C TYR A 136 -12.21 14.48 9.86
N ILE A 137 -11.37 13.74 9.12
CA ILE A 137 -10.84 12.45 9.58
C ILE A 137 -10.05 12.60 10.88
N LYS A 138 -9.28 13.69 11.03
CA LYS A 138 -8.53 13.95 12.27
C LYS A 138 -9.46 14.15 13.47
N ALA A 139 -10.51 14.95 13.33
CA ALA A 139 -11.50 15.20 14.37
C ALA A 139 -12.24 13.91 14.77
N VAL A 140 -12.75 13.16 13.78
CA VAL A 140 -13.44 11.88 14.02
C VAL A 140 -12.54 10.88 14.74
N ARG A 141 -11.24 10.82 14.40
CA ARG A 141 -10.27 9.95 15.10
C ARG A 141 -9.96 10.39 16.52
N ALA A 142 -10.13 11.67 16.84
CA ALA A 142 -10.00 12.18 18.20
C ALA A 142 -11.25 11.94 19.05
N GLY A 143 -12.33 11.40 18.47
CA GLY A 143 -13.63 11.22 19.13
C GLY A 143 -14.47 12.50 19.16
N GLU A 144 -14.06 13.54 18.44
CA GLU A 144 -14.84 14.77 18.29
C GLU A 144 -16.00 14.51 17.32
N VAL A 145 -17.18 15.03 17.65
CA VAL A 145 -18.33 15.08 16.72
C VAL A 145 -18.22 16.42 15.99
N PRO A 146 -17.83 16.45 14.70
CA PRO A 146 -17.72 17.71 13.98
C PRO A 146 -19.11 18.33 13.87
N GLU A 147 -19.31 19.51 14.46
CA GLU A 147 -20.58 20.22 14.35
C GLU A 147 -20.84 20.57 12.88
N GLY A 148 -21.97 20.08 12.37
CA GLY A 148 -22.38 20.36 11.00
C GLY A 148 -22.85 21.81 10.85
N ILE A 149 -22.60 22.40 9.68
CA ILE A 149 -23.25 23.65 9.29
C ILE A 149 -24.74 23.34 9.12
N PRO A 150 -25.65 24.02 9.84
CA PRO A 150 -27.08 23.81 9.65
C PRO A 150 -27.45 24.14 8.20
N LEU A 151 -28.08 23.21 7.51
CA LEU A 151 -28.64 23.46 6.19
C LEU A 151 -29.73 24.52 6.35
N ARG A 152 -29.53 25.69 5.75
CA ARG A 152 -30.62 26.66 5.65
C ARG A 152 -31.76 25.99 4.83
N PRO A 153 -33.00 26.03 5.32
CA PRO A 153 -34.16 25.47 4.63
C PRO A 153 -34.37 26.13 3.26
#